data_AF-A0A8S9WHT8-F1
#
_entry.id   AF-A0A8S9WHT8-F1
#
_cell.length_a   1.000
_cell.length_b   1.000
_cell.length_c   1.000
_cell.angle_alpha   90.00
_cell.angle_beta   90.00
_cell.angle_gamma   90.00
#
_symmetry.space_group_name_H-M   'P 1'
#
loop_
_entity.id
_entity.type
_entity.pdbx_description
1 polymer ?
#
loop_
_entity_poly.entity_id
_entity_poly.type
_entity_poly.pdbx_seq_one_letter_code
_entity_poly.pdbx_strand_id
1 'polypeptide(L)'
;MYSISRVTLILLLIYKKANIFIMAAKNIDMIEMQIDALVKAGYYHSISDITKSAFRVLLESKSDLKVASAVELYKMGKISLSRGAEIAGVSLEEFKEVLADKGVVRTLSPSPDIDDNVARILEGTD
;
A
#
# COMPACT_ATOMS: atom_id res chain seq x y z
N MET A 1 45.59 -40.86 7.78
CA MET A 1 44.13 -41.04 7.96
C MET A 1 43.71 -40.21 9.15
N TYR A 2 43.04 -39.07 8.95
CA TYR A 2 42.70 -38.15 10.05
C TYR A 2 41.57 -38.74 10.89
N SER A 3 41.87 -39.16 12.12
CA SER A 3 40.88 -39.61 13.10
C SER A 3 40.35 -38.38 13.84
N ILE A 4 39.06 -38.07 13.67
CA ILE A 4 38.41 -36.96 14.36
C ILE A 4 38.26 -37.34 15.83
N SER A 5 38.83 -36.53 16.73
CA SER A 5 38.73 -36.78 18.17
C SER A 5 37.28 -36.67 18.65
N ARG A 6 36.91 -37.42 19.69
CA ARG A 6 35.55 -37.35 20.30
C ARG A 6 35.20 -35.93 20.76
N VAL A 7 36.18 -35.15 21.20
CA VAL A 7 35.99 -33.75 21.60
C VAL A 7 35.62 -32.88 20.39
N THR A 8 36.30 -33.08 19.26
CA THR A 8 35.98 -32.39 17.99
C THR A 8 34.58 -32.72 17.51
N LEU A 9 34.16 -33.98 17.63
CA LEU A 9 32.82 -34.41 17.25
C LEU A 9 31.74 -33.77 18.15
N ILE A 10 31.97 -33.70 19.46
CA ILE A 10 31.06 -33.05 20.42
C ILE A 10 30.94 -31.54 20.12
N LEU A 11 32.05 -30.85 19.87
CA LEU A 11 32.02 -29.43 19.48
C LEU A 11 31.19 -29.19 18.21
N LEU A 12 31.37 -30.03 17.19
CA LEU A 12 30.62 -29.94 15.92
C LEU A 12 29.11 -30.15 16.12
N LEU A 13 28.73 -31.08 16.99
CA LEU A 13 27.32 -31.35 17.31
C LEU A 13 26.68 -30.22 18.11
N ILE A 14 27.40 -29.65 19.08
CA ILE A 14 26.94 -28.48 19.85
C ILE A 14 26.72 -27.30 18.91
N TYR A 15 27.70 -27.03 18.02
CA TYR A 15 27.62 -25.93 17.06
C TYR A 15 26.43 -26.09 16.10
N LYS A 16 26.21 -27.29 15.57
CA LYS A 16 25.07 -27.58 14.69
C LYS A 16 23.73 -27.40 15.40
N LYS A 17 23.62 -27.87 16.65
CA LYS A 17 22.39 -27.78 17.44
C LYS A 17 22.07 -26.33 17.83
N ALA A 18 23.09 -25.55 18.18
CA ALA A 18 22.94 -24.11 18.42
C ALA A 18 22.44 -23.38 17.18
N ASN A 19 22.97 -23.70 15.99
CA ASN A 19 22.53 -23.06 14.75
C ASN A 19 21.08 -23.41 14.37
N ILE A 20 20.67 -24.66 14.58
CA ILE A 20 19.28 -25.11 14.41
C ILE A 20 18.35 -24.39 15.41
N PHE A 21 18.78 -24.27 16.67
CA PHE A 21 18.01 -23.57 17.70
C PHE A 21 17.92 -22.06 17.40
N ILE A 22 19.00 -21.44 16.92
CA ILE A 22 18.99 -20.05 16.43
C ILE A 22 18.01 -19.90 15.27
N MET A 23 17.99 -20.81 14.29
CA MET A 23 16.99 -20.80 13.21
C MET A 23 15.55 -20.94 13.72
N ALA A 24 15.31 -21.82 14.69
CA ALA A 24 13.97 -22.05 15.25
C ALA A 24 13.48 -20.91 16.17
N ALA A 25 14.38 -20.30 16.94
CA ALA A 25 14.11 -19.13 17.76
C ALA A 25 13.95 -17.87 16.92
N LYS A 26 14.63 -17.81 15.76
CA LYS A 26 14.44 -16.84 14.69
C LYS A 26 13.22 -17.19 13.84
N ASN A 27 12.07 -17.45 14.48
CA ASN A 27 10.75 -17.11 13.93
C ASN A 27 10.59 -15.57 13.87
N ILE A 28 11.65 -14.90 13.49
CA ILE A 28 11.68 -13.52 13.01
C ILE A 28 11.16 -13.65 11.60
N ASP A 29 10.03 -12.98 11.38
CA ASP A 29 9.22 -12.95 10.18
C ASP A 29 9.86 -13.60 8.93
N MET A 30 9.42 -14.82 8.60
CA MET A 30 9.85 -15.54 7.39
C MET A 30 9.67 -14.67 6.14
N ILE A 31 8.70 -13.76 6.15
CA ILE A 31 8.43 -12.81 5.07
C ILE A 31 9.56 -11.79 4.97
N GLU A 32 10.03 -11.23 6.10
CA GLU A 32 11.20 -10.32 6.11
C GLU A 32 12.45 -10.99 5.54
N MET A 33 12.71 -12.25 5.91
CA MET A 33 13.85 -12.99 5.34
C MET A 33 13.71 -13.23 3.84
N GLN A 34 12.51 -13.51 3.34
CA GLN A 34 12.25 -13.66 1.92
C GLN A 34 12.42 -12.32 1.18
N ILE A 35 11.92 -11.22 1.74
CA ILE A 35 12.10 -9.86 1.21
C ILE A 35 13.60 -9.55 1.08
N ASP A 36 14.37 -9.77 2.14
CA ASP A 36 15.81 -9.56 2.15
C ASP A 36 16.54 -10.43 1.12
N ALA A 37 16.14 -11.71 1.00
CA ALA A 37 16.73 -12.63 0.03
C ALA A 37 16.49 -12.16 -1.41
N LEU A 38 15.29 -11.67 -1.72
CA LEU A 38 14.93 -11.18 -3.05
C LEU A 38 15.69 -9.90 -3.43
N VAL A 39 15.88 -8.98 -2.47
CA VAL A 39 16.71 -7.78 -2.68
C VAL A 39 18.18 -8.16 -2.88
N LYS A 40 18.73 -9.05 -2.05
CA LYS A 40 20.12 -9.53 -2.19
C LYS A 40 20.38 -10.29 -3.48
N ALA A 41 19.38 -11.03 -3.97
CA ALA A 41 19.45 -11.72 -5.25
C ALA A 41 19.29 -10.77 -6.46
N GLY A 42 18.99 -9.49 -6.23
CA GLY A 42 18.90 -8.46 -7.28
C GLY A 42 17.56 -8.39 -8.01
N TYR A 43 16.53 -9.11 -7.56
CA TYR A 43 15.19 -9.03 -8.17
C TYR A 43 14.49 -7.69 -7.90
N TYR A 44 14.82 -7.05 -6.78
CA TYR A 44 14.31 -5.73 -6.40
C TYR A 44 15.47 -4.84 -5.95
N HIS A 45 15.38 -3.55 -6.24
CA HIS A 45 16.45 -2.60 -5.89
C HIS A 45 16.50 -2.31 -4.38
N SER A 46 15.36 -2.42 -3.70
CA SER A 46 15.25 -2.16 -2.26
C SER A 46 13.99 -2.79 -1.68
N ILE A 47 13.91 -2.81 -0.34
CA ILE A 47 12.69 -3.18 0.38
C ILE A 47 11.51 -2.25 0.00
N SER A 48 11.76 -0.97 -0.27
CA SER A 48 10.68 -0.05 -0.68
C SER A 48 10.09 -0.43 -2.05
N ASP A 49 10.92 -0.91 -2.96
CA ASP A 49 10.53 -1.30 -4.31
C ASP A 49 9.65 -2.55 -4.32
N ILE A 50 10.05 -3.57 -3.57
CA ILE A 50 9.23 -4.78 -3.38
C ILE A 50 7.93 -4.46 -2.63
N THR A 51 7.96 -3.61 -1.61
CA THR A 51 6.73 -3.21 -0.89
C THR A 51 5.76 -2.47 -1.79
N LYS A 52 6.23 -1.54 -2.63
CA LYS A 52 5.38 -0.86 -3.62
C LYS A 52 4.80 -1.84 -4.64
N SER A 53 5.60 -2.79 -5.10
CA SER A 53 5.19 -3.82 -6.05
C SER A 53 4.13 -4.75 -5.44
N ALA A 54 4.37 -5.25 -4.23
CA ALA A 54 3.42 -6.09 -3.48
C ALA A 54 2.12 -5.33 -3.20
N PHE A 55 2.20 -4.06 -2.82
CA PHE A 55 1.02 -3.23 -2.59
C PHE A 55 0.20 -3.00 -3.86
N ARG A 56 0.87 -2.84 -5.02
CA ARG A 56 0.17 -2.74 -6.32
C ARG A 56 -0.61 -4.01 -6.64
N VAL A 57 0.01 -5.18 -6.48
CA VAL A 57 -0.65 -6.48 -6.65
C VAL A 57 -1.82 -6.66 -5.66
N LEU A 58 -1.65 -6.21 -4.42
CA LEU A 58 -2.73 -6.22 -3.42
C LEU A 58 -3.93 -5.38 -3.86
N LEU A 59 -3.70 -4.15 -4.33
CA LEU A 59 -4.78 -3.27 -4.79
C LEU A 59 -5.45 -3.77 -6.09
N GLU A 60 -4.70 -4.45 -6.96
CA GLU A 60 -5.25 -5.09 -8.15
C GLU A 60 -6.14 -6.28 -7.81
N SER A 61 -5.74 -7.10 -6.82
CA SER A 61 -6.52 -8.26 -6.37
C SER A 61 -7.70 -7.91 -5.46
N LYS A 62 -7.67 -6.76 -4.80
CA LYS A 62 -8.72 -6.31 -3.87
C LYS A 62 -9.22 -4.91 -4.24
N SER A 63 -10.18 -4.86 -5.16
CA SER A 63 -10.84 -3.62 -5.61
C SER A 63 -11.37 -2.78 -4.45
N ASP A 64 -11.91 -3.40 -3.41
CA ASP A 64 -12.46 -2.69 -2.25
C ASP A 64 -11.39 -1.86 -1.51
N LEU A 65 -10.16 -2.38 -1.41
CA LEU A 65 -9.04 -1.65 -0.80
C LEU A 65 -8.61 -0.48 -1.68
N LYS A 66 -8.70 -0.63 -3.01
CA LYS A 66 -8.42 0.43 -3.96
C LYS A 66 -9.40 1.59 -3.79
N VAL A 67 -10.70 1.28 -3.73
CA VAL A 67 -11.78 2.25 -3.45
C VAL A 67 -11.58 2.91 -2.09
N ALA A 68 -11.30 2.13 -1.04
CA ALA A 68 -11.07 2.65 0.30
C ALA A 68 -9.87 3.62 0.34
N SER A 69 -8.77 3.28 -0.34
CA SER A 69 -7.60 4.15 -0.42
C SER A 69 -7.90 5.47 -1.15
N ALA A 70 -8.67 5.42 -2.23
CA ALA A 70 -9.09 6.62 -2.97
C ALA A 70 -9.97 7.53 -2.12
N VAL A 71 -10.91 6.97 -1.36
CA VAL A 71 -11.79 7.72 -0.46
C VAL A 71 -10.99 8.42 0.64
N GLU A 72 -10.07 7.71 1.30
CA GLU A 72 -9.26 8.32 2.36
C GLU A 72 -8.32 9.41 1.81
N LEU A 73 -7.70 9.19 0.66
CA LEU A 73 -6.87 10.21 0.01
C LEU A 73 -7.69 11.47 -0.36
N TYR A 74 -8.93 11.29 -0.82
CA TYR A 74 -9.84 12.39 -1.12
C TYR A 74 -10.25 13.14 0.14
N LYS A 75 -10.63 12.43 1.22
CA LYS A 75 -10.98 13.03 2.52
C LYS A 75 -9.83 13.85 3.11
N MET A 76 -8.59 13.42 2.90
CA MET A 76 -7.38 14.14 3.31
C MET A 76 -7.04 15.35 2.42
N GLY A 77 -7.82 15.60 1.35
CA GLY A 77 -7.54 16.66 0.38
C GLY A 77 -6.28 16.44 -0.44
N LYS A 78 -5.76 15.20 -0.51
CA LYS A 78 -4.53 14.88 -1.24
C LYS A 78 -4.75 14.67 -2.73
N ILE A 79 -5.99 14.38 -3.12
CA ILE A 79 -6.39 14.15 -4.51
C ILE A 79 -7.72 14.85 -4.82
N SER A 80 -7.93 15.17 -6.09
CA SER A 80 -9.23 15.65 -6.57
C SER A 80 -10.26 14.52 -6.64
N LEU A 81 -11.53 14.89 -6.82
CA LEU A 81 -12.60 13.92 -7.05
C LEU A 81 -12.35 13.05 -8.30
N SER A 82 -11.93 13.67 -9.40
CA SER A 82 -11.62 12.96 -10.65
C SER A 82 -10.47 11.96 -10.47
N ARG A 83 -9.43 12.36 -9.74
CA ARG A 83 -8.32 11.46 -9.42
C ARG A 83 -8.73 10.33 -8.49
N GLY A 84 -9.66 10.59 -7.57
CA GLY A 84 -10.26 9.55 -6.71
C GLY A 84 -11.01 8.50 -7.52
N ALA A 85 -11.85 8.91 -8.47
CA ALA A 85 -12.57 8.00 -9.36
C ALA A 85 -11.61 7.14 -10.21
N GLU A 86 -10.57 7.77 -10.79
CA GLU A 86 -9.54 7.07 -11.55
C GLU A 86 -8.81 6.01 -10.69
N ILE A 87 -8.37 6.39 -9.48
CA ILE A 87 -7.70 5.45 -8.57
C ILE A 87 -8.64 4.32 -8.19
N ALA A 88 -9.90 4.62 -7.86
CA ALA A 88 -10.90 3.62 -7.51
C ALA A 88 -11.28 2.70 -8.68
N GLY A 89 -11.00 3.09 -9.92
CA GLY A 89 -11.33 2.33 -11.13
C GLY A 89 -12.83 2.37 -11.47
N VAL A 90 -13.50 3.45 -11.12
CA VAL A 90 -14.95 3.66 -11.32
C VAL A 90 -15.20 4.99 -12.03
N SER A 91 -16.42 5.20 -12.52
CA SER A 91 -16.82 6.48 -13.08
C SER A 91 -16.86 7.59 -12.01
N LEU A 92 -16.85 8.84 -12.47
CA LEU A 92 -16.90 9.98 -11.56
C LEU A 92 -18.18 9.96 -10.71
N GLU A 93 -19.32 9.63 -11.33
CA GLU A 93 -20.66 9.47 -10.75
C GLU A 93 -20.67 8.37 -9.67
N GLU A 94 -20.22 7.16 -9.99
CA GLU A 94 -20.13 6.05 -9.03
C GLU A 94 -19.23 6.42 -7.84
N PHE A 95 -18.12 7.13 -8.09
CA PHE A 95 -17.27 7.59 -6.99
C PHE A 95 -17.98 8.61 -6.08
N LYS A 96 -18.91 9.42 -6.61
CA LYS A 96 -19.73 10.32 -5.78
C LYS A 96 -20.67 9.53 -4.88
N GLU A 97 -21.28 8.47 -5.40
CA GLU A 97 -22.16 7.57 -4.65
C GLU A 97 -21.39 6.86 -3.54
N VAL A 98 -20.21 6.30 -3.85
CA VAL A 98 -19.32 5.69 -2.85
C VAL A 98 -18.96 6.65 -1.71
N LEU A 99 -18.70 7.93 -2.03
CA LEU A 99 -18.41 8.94 -1.02
C LEU A 99 -19.64 9.25 -0.15
N ALA A 100 -20.83 9.33 -0.77
CA ALA A 100 -22.09 9.56 -0.06
C ALA A 100 -22.41 8.39 0.89
N ASP A 101 -22.27 7.15 0.44
CA ASP A 101 -22.49 5.94 1.24
C ASP A 101 -21.54 5.85 2.44
N LYS A 102 -20.32 6.40 2.30
CA LYS A 102 -19.33 6.47 3.38
C LYS A 102 -19.47 7.71 4.26
N GLY A 103 -20.55 8.48 4.11
CA GLY A 103 -20.84 9.67 4.92
C GLY A 103 -19.85 10.81 4.71
N VAL A 104 -19.15 10.84 3.57
CA VAL A 104 -18.21 11.90 3.24
C VAL A 104 -18.99 13.10 2.70
N VAL A 105 -19.34 14.01 3.61
CA VAL A 105 -20.01 15.27 3.26
C VAL A 105 -19.05 16.11 2.42
N ARG A 106 -19.47 16.42 1.19
CA ARG A 106 -18.71 17.33 0.34
C ARG A 106 -18.78 18.74 0.91
N THR A 107 -17.64 19.28 1.30
CA THR A 107 -17.50 20.73 1.41
C THR A 107 -17.50 21.28 -0.01
N LEU A 108 -18.67 21.68 -0.50
CA LEU A 108 -18.77 22.57 -1.64
C LEU A 108 -18.19 23.91 -1.20
N SER A 109 -16.89 24.11 -1.38
CA SER A 109 -16.38 25.48 -1.43
C SER A 109 -16.94 26.08 -2.72
N PRO A 110 -17.72 27.17 -2.66
CA PRO A 110 -18.13 27.87 -3.88
C PRO A 110 -16.85 28.24 -4.62
N SER A 111 -16.71 27.80 -5.87
CA SER A 111 -15.71 28.43 -6.73
C SER A 111 -16.16 29.88 -6.96
N PRO A 112 -15.28 30.88 -6.87
CA PRO A 112 -15.62 32.29 -7.10
C PRO A 112 -16.37 32.52 -8.42
N ASP A 113 -16.13 31.67 -9.42
CA ASP A 113 -16.70 31.76 -10.76
C ASP A 113 -18.22 31.44 -10.85
N ILE A 114 -18.85 30.96 -9.77
CA ILE A 114 -20.31 30.70 -9.76
C ILE A 114 -21.08 32.01 -9.57
N ASP A 115 -20.55 32.99 -8.82
CA ASP A 115 -21.24 34.26 -8.57
C ASP A 115 -21.36 35.11 -9.83
N ASP A 116 -20.35 35.12 -10.71
CA ASP A 116 -20.35 35.95 -11.92
C ASP A 116 -21.41 35.50 -12.96
N ASN A 117 -21.66 34.19 -13.06
CA ASN A 117 -22.68 33.67 -13.98
C ASN A 117 -24.10 33.78 -13.41
N VAL A 118 -24.25 33.72 -12.08
CA VAL A 118 -25.54 33.93 -11.43
C VAL A 118 -25.94 35.42 -11.50
N ALA A 119 -24.99 36.34 -11.36
CA ALA A 119 -25.22 37.77 -11.54
C ALA A 119 -25.74 38.10 -12.95
N ARG A 120 -25.17 37.49 -14.00
CA ARG A 120 -25.62 37.72 -15.40
C ARG A 120 -27.01 37.18 -15.72
N ILE A 121 -27.49 36.16 -14.99
CA ILE A 121 -28.85 35.64 -15.16
C ILE A 121 -29.87 36.51 -14.43
N LEU A 122 -29.48 37.16 -13.32
CA LEU A 122 -30.32 38.07 -12.56
C LEU A 122 -30.37 39.49 -13.16
N GLU A 123 -29.33 39.92 -13.88
CA GLU A 123 -29.26 41.21 -14.58
C GLU A 123 -29.79 41.16 -16.02
N GLY A 124 -30.86 40.38 -16.25
CA GLY A 124 -31.63 40.29 -17.49
C GLY A 124 -31.29 41.34 -18.54
N THR A 125 -30.58 40.94 -19.58
CA THR A 125 -30.36 41.78 -20.75
C THR A 125 -30.60 40.93 -22.00
N ASP A 126 -31.72 41.23 -22.67
CA ASP A 126 -31.91 41.04 -24.11
C ASP A 126 -30.85 41.84 -24.89
#